data_AF-A0A3A8EKW9-F1
#
_entry.id   AF-A0A3A8EKW9-F1
#
_cell.length_a   1.000
_cell.length_b   1.000
_cell.length_c   1.000
_cell.angle_alpha   90.00
_cell.angle_beta   90.00
_cell.angle_gamma   90.00
#
_symmetry.space_group_name_H-M   'P 1'
#
loop_
_entity.id
_entity.type
_entity.pdbx_description
1 polymer ?
#
loop_
_entity_poly.entity_id
_entity_poly.type
_entity_poly.pdbx_seq_one_letter_code
_entity_poly.pdbx_strand_id
1 'polypeptide(L)'
;MTQPDVKPNNKKKIILMTLGLMFPVFLVGMAFLAVKSDAKNQAEYARQKAEMMERIKAKEAENVQLTQQQAASEAELAASEAAEK
;
A
#
# COMPACT_ATOMS: atom_id res chain seq x y z
N MET A 1 -58.59 38.47 -12.90
CA MET A 1 -57.15 38.12 -12.84
C MET A 1 -56.90 37.46 -11.50
N THR A 2 -56.78 36.13 -11.44
CA THR A 2 -56.54 35.40 -10.18
C THR A 2 -55.05 35.09 -10.04
N GLN A 3 -54.38 35.72 -9.07
CA GLN A 3 -53.00 35.37 -8.71
C GLN A 3 -52.98 34.01 -8.01
N PRO A 4 -52.02 33.12 -8.32
CA PRO A 4 -51.86 31.87 -7.59
C PRO A 4 -51.18 32.12 -6.24
N ASP A 5 -51.87 31.82 -5.14
CA ASP A 5 -51.29 31.79 -3.80
C ASP A 5 -50.22 30.69 -3.70
N VAL A 6 -48.95 31.09 -3.85
CA VAL A 6 -47.81 30.19 -3.61
C VAL A 6 -47.60 30.07 -2.11
N LYS A 7 -48.26 29.08 -1.49
CA LYS A 7 -48.07 28.75 -0.07
C LYS A 7 -46.59 28.44 0.20
N PRO A 8 -45.93 29.13 1.16
CA PRO A 8 -44.52 28.95 1.42
C PRO A 8 -44.23 27.51 1.89
N ASN A 9 -43.43 26.79 1.09
CA ASN A 9 -43.12 25.38 1.37
C ASN A 9 -41.92 25.26 2.33
N ASN A 10 -42.17 25.57 3.60
CA ASN A 10 -41.17 25.56 4.67
C ASN A 10 -40.54 24.18 4.88
N LYS A 11 -41.27 23.09 4.57
CA LYS A 11 -40.76 21.72 4.66
C LYS A 11 -39.58 21.48 3.70
N LYS A 12 -39.68 22.00 2.47
CA LYS A 12 -38.58 21.90 1.48
C LYS A 12 -37.32 22.65 1.95
N LYS A 13 -37.48 23.80 2.63
CA LYS A 13 -36.35 24.56 3.20
C LYS A 13 -35.65 23.81 4.34
N ILE A 14 -36.44 23.18 5.23
CA ILE A 14 -35.90 22.38 6.34
C ILE A 14 -35.10 21.19 5.80
N ILE A 15 -35.64 20.48 4.80
CA ILE A 15 -34.93 19.37 4.14
C ILE A 15 -33.65 19.85 3.49
N LEU A 16 -33.65 21.01 2.81
CA LEU A 16 -32.45 21.54 2.18
C LEU A 16 -31.37 21.91 3.21
N MET A 17 -31.77 22.49 4.35
CA MET A 17 -30.84 22.81 5.44
C MET A 17 -30.26 21.57 6.12
N THR A 18 -31.09 20.55 6.40
CA THR A 18 -30.58 19.30 6.98
C THR A 18 -29.69 18.54 6.01
N LEU A 19 -30.01 18.53 4.71
CA LEU A 19 -29.18 17.89 3.70
C LEU A 19 -27.83 18.60 3.54
N GLY A 20 -27.83 19.93 3.58
CA GLY A 20 -26.61 20.74 3.57
C GLY A 20 -25.72 20.48 4.80
N LEU A 21 -26.32 20.23 5.97
CA LEU A 21 -25.58 19.89 7.19
C LEU A 21 -25.13 18.41 7.22
N MET A 22 -25.86 17.52 6.55
CA MET A 22 -25.53 16.08 6.49
C MET A 22 -24.24 15.82 5.70
N PHE A 23 -24.02 16.58 4.62
CA PHE A 23 -22.87 16.40 3.72
C PHE A 23 -21.51 16.53 4.44
N PRO A 24 -21.21 17.58 5.24
CA PRO A 24 -19.94 17.68 5.94
C PRO A 24 -19.73 16.57 6.99
N VAL A 25 -20.78 16.17 7.72
CA VAL A 25 -20.70 15.06 8.68
C VAL A 25 -20.38 13.74 7.98
N PHE A 26 -21.01 13.51 6.82
CA PHE A 26 -20.75 12.34 5.99
C PHE A 26 -19.32 12.30 5.45
N LEU A 27 -18.77 13.44 5.01
CA LEU A 27 -17.39 13.53 4.52
C LEU A 27 -16.36 13.19 5.60
N VAL A 28 -16.55 13.68 6.84
CA VAL A 28 -15.68 13.31 7.97
C VAL A 28 -15.77 11.81 8.25
N GLY A 29 -16.98 11.24 8.26
CA GLY A 29 -17.17 9.80 8.43
C GLY A 29 -16.48 8.97 7.35
N MET A 30 -16.60 9.37 6.08
CA MET A 30 -15.93 8.72 4.95
C MET A 30 -14.41 8.88 4.99
N ALA A 31 -13.88 10.02 5.45
CA ALA A 31 -12.45 10.20 5.64
C ALA A 31 -11.88 9.20 6.66
N PHE A 32 -12.55 9.02 7.80
CA PHE A 32 -12.17 8.00 8.79
C PHE A 32 -12.27 6.58 8.24
N LEU A 33 -13.32 6.29 7.46
CA LEU A 33 -13.51 4.98 6.86
C LEU A 33 -12.47 4.67 5.79
N ALA A 34 -12.11 5.65 4.96
CA ALA A 34 -11.08 5.54 3.94
C ALA A 34 -9.70 5.29 4.57
N VAL A 35 -9.33 6.08 5.60
CA VAL A 35 -8.07 5.89 6.34
C VAL A 35 -7.99 4.50 6.97
N LYS A 36 -9.09 4.04 7.60
CA LYS A 36 -9.12 2.73 8.27
C LYS A 36 -9.24 1.56 7.28
N SER A 37 -9.85 1.78 6.12
CA SER A 37 -9.89 0.80 5.03
C SER A 37 -8.51 0.63 4.41
N ASP A 38 -7.74 1.71 4.27
CA ASP A 38 -6.38 1.65 3.76
C ASP A 38 -5.43 0.91 4.71
N ALA A 39 -5.73 0.90 6.02
CA ALA A 39 -4.96 0.14 7.02
C ALA A 39 -5.00 -1.38 6.79
N LYS A 40 -6.09 -1.95 6.25
CA LYS A 40 -6.15 -3.37 5.91
C LYS A 40 -5.24 -3.72 4.73
N ASN A 41 -5.14 -2.80 3.77
CA ASN A 41 -4.24 -2.97 2.63
C ASN A 41 -2.78 -2.87 3.09
N GLN A 42 -2.48 -1.90 3.96
CA GLN A 42 -1.14 -1.77 4.57
C GLN A 42 -0.72 -3.00 5.39
N ALA A 43 -1.65 -3.66 6.06
CA ALA A 43 -1.35 -4.89 6.82
C ALA A 43 -0.89 -6.03 5.90
N GLU A 44 -1.54 -6.21 4.74
CA GLU A 44 -1.14 -7.21 3.74
C GLU A 44 0.20 -6.86 3.07
N TYR A 45 0.46 -5.58 2.79
CA TYR A 45 1.79 -5.15 2.32
C TYR A 45 2.88 -5.36 3.38
N ALA A 46 2.59 -5.11 4.65
CA ALA A 46 3.52 -5.30 5.74
C ALA A 46 3.88 -6.79 5.92
N ARG A 47 2.88 -7.69 5.81
CA ARG A 47 3.10 -9.15 5.83
C ARG A 47 4.00 -9.61 4.69
N GLN A 48 3.72 -9.16 3.47
CA GLN A 48 4.53 -9.52 2.31
C GLN A 48 5.96 -8.97 2.41
N LYS A 49 6.15 -7.77 2.97
CA LYS A 49 7.49 -7.22 3.24
C LYS A 49 8.25 -8.03 4.27
N ALA A 50 7.59 -8.48 5.34
CA ALA A 50 8.22 -9.31 6.36
C ALA A 50 8.69 -10.65 5.77
N GLU A 51 7.82 -11.32 5.01
CA GLU A 51 8.16 -12.59 4.36
C GLU A 51 9.27 -12.42 3.30
N MET A 52 9.22 -11.34 2.52
CA MET A 52 10.24 -11.05 1.52
C MET A 52 11.60 -10.74 2.17
N MET A 53 11.62 -10.00 3.28
CA MET A 53 12.86 -9.69 4.00
C MET A 53 13.54 -10.95 4.53
N GLU A 54 12.75 -11.92 5.01
CA GLU A 54 13.27 -13.20 5.50
C GLU A 54 13.88 -14.03 4.36
N ARG A 55 13.20 -14.07 3.20
CA ARG A 55 13.71 -14.73 1.99
C ARG A 55 14.96 -14.06 1.43
N ILE A 56 15.06 -12.73 1.48
CA ILE A 56 16.25 -12.00 1.03
C ILE A 56 17.44 -12.33 1.92
N LYS A 57 17.29 -12.31 3.26
CA LYS A 57 18.37 -12.67 4.18
C LYS A 57 18.89 -14.10 3.96
N ALA A 58 18.00 -15.06 3.72
CA ALA A 58 18.39 -16.44 3.45
C ALA A 58 19.15 -16.57 2.11
N LYS A 59 18.68 -15.90 1.05
CA LYS A 59 19.32 -15.93 -0.27
C LYS A 59 20.62 -15.16 -0.35
N GLU A 60 20.77 -14.09 0.44
CA GLU A 60 22.01 -13.32 0.52
C GLU A 60 23.14 -14.17 1.11
N ALA A 61 22.87 -14.94 2.18
CA ALA A 61 23.85 -15.86 2.76
C ALA A 61 24.23 -17.01 1.82
N GLU A 62 23.30 -17.47 0.97
CA GLU A 62 23.56 -18.51 -0.03
C GLU A 62 24.37 -17.97 -1.22
N ASN A 63 24.00 -16.79 -1.75
CA ASN A 63 24.74 -16.17 -2.85
C ASN A 63 26.18 -15.82 -2.45
N VAL A 64 26.39 -15.29 -1.24
CA VAL A 64 27.75 -14.96 -0.77
C VAL A 64 28.62 -16.21 -0.64
N GLN A 65 28.05 -17.37 -0.31
CA GLN A 65 28.78 -18.63 -0.28
C GLN A 65 29.05 -19.19 -1.69
N LEU A 66 28.06 -19.14 -2.57
CA LEU A 66 28.21 -19.59 -3.97
C LEU A 66 29.22 -18.73 -4.73
N THR A 67 29.19 -17.41 -4.55
CA THR A 67 30.16 -16.49 -5.17
C THR A 67 31.58 -16.71 -4.62
N GLN A 68 31.74 -16.98 -3.32
CA GLN A 68 33.06 -17.33 -2.75
C GLN A 68 33.57 -18.69 -3.25
N GLN A 69 32.70 -19.69 -3.39
CA GLN A 69 33.09 -20.99 -3.94
C GLN A 69 33.47 -20.89 -5.42
N GLN A 70 32.71 -20.15 -6.24
CA GLN A 70 33.07 -19.92 -7.63
C GLN A 70 34.39 -19.14 -7.75
N ALA A 71 34.59 -18.08 -6.96
CA ALA A 71 35.83 -17.33 -6.97
C ALA A 71 37.04 -18.16 -6.50
N ALA A 72 36.86 -19.06 -5.53
CA ALA A 72 37.90 -19.97 -5.08
C ALA A 72 38.21 -21.04 -6.14
N SER A 73 37.20 -21.61 -6.79
CA SER A 73 37.38 -22.59 -7.86
C SER A 73 38.02 -21.98 -9.11
N GLU A 74 37.66 -20.76 -9.50
CA GLU A 74 38.31 -20.05 -10.62
C GLU A 74 39.77 -19.68 -10.30
N ALA A 75 40.07 -19.27 -9.06
CA ALA A 75 41.43 -18.99 -8.64
C ALA A 75 42.31 -20.26 -8.61
N GLU A 76 41.74 -21.39 -8.19
CA GLU A 76 42.43 -22.68 -8.18
C GLU A 76 42.69 -23.19 -9.60
N LEU A 77 41.71 -23.06 -10.51
CA LEU A 77 41.86 -23.42 -11.91
C LEU A 77 42.95 -22.59 -12.60
N ALA A 78 42.94 -21.27 -12.38
CA ALA A 78 43.93 -20.35 -12.94
C ALA A 78 45.35 -20.61 -12.37
N ALA A 79 45.47 -21.00 -11.11
CA ALA A 79 46.75 -21.37 -10.50
C ALA A 79 47.29 -22.69 -11.06
N SER A 80 46.43 -23.68 -11.30
CA SER A 80 46.84 -24.93 -11.95
C SER A 80 47.24 -24.74 -13.42
N GLU A 81 46.56 -23.87 -14.17
CA GLU A 81 46.88 -23.59 -15.57
C GLU A 81 48.18 -22.78 -15.74
N ALA A 82 48.53 -21.96 -14.75
CA ALA A 82 49.79 -21.20 -14.72
C ALA A 82 51.01 -22.05 -14.31
N ALA A 83 50.80 -23.16 -13.57
CA ALA A 83 51.87 -24.06 -13.14
C ALA A 83 52.27 -25.10 -14.22
N GLU A 84 51.46 -25.28 -15.26
CA GLU A 84 51.69 -26.24 -16.35
C GLU A 84 52.38 -25.61 -17.59
N LYS A 85 52.72 -24.32 -17.56
CA LYS A 85 53.52 -23.61 -18.59
C LYS A 85 54.96 -23.39 -18.13
#